data_AF-A0AAW2BPL6-F1
#
_entry.id   AF-A0AAW2BPL6-F1
#
_cell.length_a   1.000
_cell.length_b   1.000
_cell.length_c   1.000
_cell.angle_alpha   90.00
_cell.angle_beta   90.00
_cell.angle_gamma   90.00
#
_symmetry.space_group_name_H-M   'P 1'
#
loop_
_entity.id
_entity.type
_entity.pdbx_description
1 polymer ?
#
loop_
_entity_poly.entity_id
_entity_poly.type
_entity_poly.pdbx_seq_one_letter_code
_entity_poly.pdbx_strand_id
1 'polypeptide(L)'
;MHAGEDPFRLVKEAIKVVRVHLCTFKLLEEKIPPGIVDKFGWCTWDAFYLSVHPQGVLEGVKGLVDGGCPPGLVLLDDGWQSISHDSDPITQEGMNQAVAGEQMPCRLLKFHENYKFRDYVSSKKCDNLKGMGAFVRDLKEELSVDYVYVWHALCGYWGGVRSNVPGLPESVVVEPKLSPGLKLTMEDLAVDKIVDTGVGLV
;
A
#
# COMPACT_ATOMS: atom_id res chain seq x y z
N MET A 1 -17.81 25.78 24.68
CA MET A 1 -18.00 24.37 25.10
C MET A 1 -19.27 23.88 24.41
N HIS A 2 -19.19 22.80 23.63
CA HIS A 2 -20.36 22.19 22.96
C HIS A 2 -20.76 20.97 23.81
N ALA A 3 -22.03 20.85 24.18
CA ALA A 3 -22.52 19.82 25.10
C ALA A 3 -23.87 19.27 24.63
N GLY A 4 -24.16 18.00 24.97
CA GLY A 4 -25.40 17.32 24.59
C GLY A 4 -25.44 15.88 25.13
N GLU A 5 -26.63 15.30 25.16
CA GLU A 5 -26.88 13.96 25.74
C GLU A 5 -26.70 12.82 24.72
N ASP A 6 -26.70 13.12 23.42
CA ASP A 6 -26.44 12.16 22.34
C ASP A 6 -25.01 12.35 21.82
N PRO A 7 -24.08 11.41 22.10
CA PRO A 7 -22.69 11.54 21.69
C PRO A 7 -22.51 11.53 20.16
N PHE A 8 -23.35 10.82 19.41
CA PHE A 8 -23.24 10.75 17.94
C PHE A 8 -23.63 12.07 17.29
N ARG A 9 -24.73 12.66 17.76
CA ARG A 9 -25.15 13.99 17.33
C ARG A 9 -24.16 15.05 17.79
N LEU A 10 -23.68 14.97 19.04
CA LEU A 10 -22.74 15.92 19.61
C LEU A 10 -21.46 16.04 18.78
N VAL A 11 -20.86 14.91 18.36
CA VAL A 11 -19.65 14.90 17.52
C VAL A 11 -19.92 15.57 16.16
N LYS A 12 -21.04 15.25 15.51
CA LYS A 12 -21.41 15.85 14.22
C LYS A 12 -21.60 17.36 14.31
N GLU A 13 -22.32 17.84 15.32
CA GLU A 13 -22.55 19.28 15.52
C GLU A 13 -21.25 20.01 15.91
N ALA A 14 -20.42 19.42 16.77
CA ALA A 14 -19.13 19.99 17.12
C ALA A 14 -18.22 20.14 15.89
N ILE A 15 -18.14 19.13 15.04
CA ILE A 15 -17.33 19.19 13.81
C ILE A 15 -17.88 20.19 12.79
N LYS A 16 -19.20 20.40 12.70
CA LYS A 16 -19.77 21.51 11.90
C LYS A 16 -19.26 22.87 12.36
N VAL A 17 -19.24 23.11 13.67
CA VAL A 17 -18.72 24.37 14.24
C VAL A 17 -17.22 24.52 13.93
N VAL A 18 -16.43 23.45 14.11
CA VAL A 18 -15.00 23.45 13.76
C VAL A 18 -14.78 23.72 12.27
N ARG A 19 -15.59 23.14 11.39
CA ARG A 19 -15.56 23.37 9.95
C ARG A 19 -15.82 24.84 9.59
N VAL A 20 -16.81 25.47 10.24
CA VAL A 20 -17.11 26.91 10.04
C VAL A 20 -16.01 27.80 10.60
N HIS A 21 -15.40 27.41 11.73
CA HIS A 21 -14.35 28.20 12.35
C HIS A 21 -13.02 28.14 11.58
N LEU A 22 -12.59 26.94 11.16
CA LEU A 22 -11.31 26.74 10.48
C LEU A 22 -11.38 27.03 8.99
N CYS A 23 -12.53 26.75 8.33
CA CYS A 23 -12.70 26.90 6.88
C CYS A 23 -11.66 26.15 6.02
N THR A 24 -11.01 25.11 6.56
CA THR A 24 -9.95 24.35 5.86
C THR A 24 -10.38 22.98 5.33
N PHE A 25 -11.61 22.53 5.62
CA PHE A 25 -12.08 21.20 5.24
C PHE A 25 -13.59 21.18 4.96
N LYS A 26 -14.05 20.09 4.35
CA LYS A 26 -15.46 19.76 4.13
C LYS A 26 -15.88 18.60 5.02
N LEU A 27 -17.14 18.59 5.45
CA LEU A 27 -17.78 17.48 6.14
C LEU A 27 -17.94 16.27 5.22
N LEU A 28 -18.15 15.08 5.78
CA LEU A 28 -18.36 13.87 4.97
C LEU A 28 -19.59 14.03 4.07
N GLU A 29 -20.67 14.60 4.59
CA GLU A 29 -21.93 14.84 3.87
C GLU A 29 -21.81 15.90 2.76
N GLU A 30 -20.75 16.71 2.78
CA GLU A 30 -20.43 17.71 1.76
C GLU A 30 -19.47 17.17 0.68
N LYS A 31 -19.00 15.92 0.82
CA LYS A 31 -18.11 15.24 -0.13
C LYS A 31 -18.93 14.32 -1.03
N ILE A 32 -18.35 14.01 -2.19
CA ILE A 32 -18.82 12.93 -3.06
C ILE A 32 -17.81 11.79 -2.85
N PRO A 33 -18.14 10.75 -2.05
CA PRO A 33 -17.25 9.62 -1.85
C PRO A 33 -16.97 8.92 -3.17
N PRO A 34 -15.73 8.45 -3.41
CA PRO A 34 -15.45 7.63 -4.57
C PRO A 34 -16.14 6.27 -4.44
N GLY A 35 -16.52 5.65 -5.56
CA GLY A 35 -17.29 4.40 -5.57
C GLY A 35 -16.64 3.22 -4.86
N ILE A 36 -15.32 3.28 -4.57
CA ILE A 36 -14.62 2.28 -3.74
C ILE A 36 -15.20 2.14 -2.32
N VAL A 37 -15.78 3.21 -1.76
CA VAL A 37 -16.27 3.23 -0.37
C VAL A 37 -17.48 2.30 -0.20
N ASP A 38 -18.22 2.06 -1.27
CA ASP A 38 -19.41 1.20 -1.28
C ASP A 38 -19.09 -0.26 -1.65
N LYS A 39 -17.81 -0.62 -1.78
CA LYS A 39 -17.38 -1.95 -2.19
C LYS A 39 -16.85 -2.74 -0.99
N PHE A 40 -17.23 -4.02 -0.94
CA PHE A 40 -16.46 -4.99 -0.18
C PHE A 40 -15.07 -5.12 -0.82
N GLY A 41 -14.02 -4.91 -0.04
CA GLY A 41 -12.63 -4.95 -0.48
C GLY A 41 -11.86 -6.08 0.15
N TRP A 42 -10.90 -6.63 -0.59
CA TRP A 42 -9.95 -7.62 -0.11
C TRP A 42 -8.51 -7.10 -0.21
N CYS A 43 -7.78 -7.19 0.90
CA CYS A 43 -6.36 -6.87 0.98
C CYS A 43 -5.54 -8.17 0.99
N THR A 44 -4.47 -8.22 0.21
CA THR A 44 -3.66 -9.43 0.01
C THR A 44 -2.70 -9.74 1.16
N TRP A 45 -2.53 -8.84 2.14
CA TRP A 45 -1.50 -8.95 3.19
C TRP A 45 -1.61 -10.24 4.01
N ASP A 46 -2.73 -10.50 4.67
CA ASP A 46 -2.86 -11.69 5.54
C ASP A 46 -2.77 -13.02 4.78
N ALA A 47 -3.00 -12.99 3.46
CA ALA A 47 -2.92 -14.17 2.60
C ALA A 47 -1.51 -14.48 2.12
N PHE A 48 -0.69 -13.46 1.84
CA PHE A 48 0.60 -13.67 1.18
C PHE A 48 1.78 -12.96 1.83
N TYR A 49 1.55 -11.95 2.67
CA TYR A 49 2.56 -10.99 3.09
C TYR A 49 3.38 -10.56 1.86
N LEU A 50 4.71 -10.65 1.93
CA LEU A 50 5.64 -10.24 0.88
C LEU A 50 5.66 -11.18 -0.35
N SER A 51 4.99 -12.35 -0.27
CA SER A 51 4.94 -13.35 -1.33
C SER A 51 3.78 -13.18 -2.31
N VAL A 52 3.07 -12.05 -2.25
CA VAL A 52 1.93 -11.76 -3.15
C VAL A 52 2.34 -11.91 -4.62
N HIS A 53 1.54 -12.63 -5.40
CA HIS A 53 1.82 -12.91 -6.81
C HIS A 53 0.51 -13.10 -7.60
N PRO A 54 0.51 -12.91 -8.93
CA PRO A 54 -0.72 -12.89 -9.74
C PRO A 54 -1.61 -14.12 -9.58
N GLN A 55 -1.04 -15.33 -9.62
CA GLN A 55 -1.82 -16.57 -9.56
C GLN A 55 -2.57 -16.70 -8.23
N GLY A 56 -1.87 -16.49 -7.10
CA GLY A 56 -2.51 -16.51 -5.78
C GLY A 56 -3.62 -15.47 -5.64
N VAL A 57 -3.45 -14.26 -6.20
CA VAL A 57 -4.50 -13.24 -6.15
C VAL A 57 -5.72 -13.65 -6.99
N LEU A 58 -5.53 -14.20 -8.19
CA LEU A 58 -6.64 -14.72 -9.01
C LEU A 58 -7.41 -15.83 -8.29
N GLU A 59 -6.70 -16.78 -7.69
CA GLU A 59 -7.29 -17.88 -6.91
C GLU A 59 -8.02 -17.38 -5.67
N GLY A 60 -7.46 -16.41 -4.95
CA GLY A 60 -8.09 -15.81 -3.78
C GLY A 60 -9.39 -15.08 -4.12
N VAL A 61 -9.38 -14.24 -5.17
CA VAL A 61 -10.59 -13.56 -5.65
C VAL A 61 -11.62 -14.58 -6.14
N LYS A 62 -11.20 -15.59 -6.90
CA LYS A 62 -12.08 -16.67 -7.35
C LYS A 62 -12.72 -17.39 -6.16
N GLY A 63 -11.96 -17.71 -5.12
CA GLY A 63 -12.48 -18.35 -3.90
C GLY A 63 -13.55 -17.50 -3.20
N LEU A 64 -13.35 -16.19 -3.13
CA LEU A 64 -14.35 -15.25 -2.59
C LEU A 64 -15.62 -15.19 -3.44
N VAL A 65 -15.47 -15.16 -4.78
CA VAL A 65 -16.59 -15.21 -5.74
C VAL A 65 -17.38 -16.50 -5.57
N ASP A 66 -16.70 -17.65 -5.60
CA ASP A 66 -17.31 -18.98 -5.48
C ASP A 66 -17.98 -19.15 -4.10
N GLY A 67 -17.45 -18.49 -3.06
CA GLY A 67 -18.02 -18.42 -1.72
C GLY A 67 -19.21 -17.43 -1.57
N GLY A 68 -19.60 -16.73 -2.63
CA GLY A 68 -20.74 -15.80 -2.64
C GLY A 68 -20.44 -14.41 -2.06
N CYS A 69 -19.15 -14.06 -1.87
CA CYS A 69 -18.72 -12.75 -1.36
C CYS A 69 -17.68 -12.11 -2.31
N PRO A 70 -18.05 -11.81 -3.57
CA PRO A 70 -17.11 -11.28 -4.56
C PRO A 70 -16.59 -9.89 -4.13
N PRO A 71 -15.26 -9.66 -4.09
CA PRO A 71 -14.71 -8.35 -3.77
C PRO A 71 -14.83 -7.40 -4.96
N GLY A 72 -15.41 -6.22 -4.72
CA GLY A 72 -15.41 -5.13 -5.71
C GLY A 72 -14.11 -4.33 -5.72
N LEU A 73 -13.28 -4.47 -4.69
CA LEU A 73 -11.95 -3.86 -4.57
C LEU A 73 -10.92 -4.92 -4.22
N VAL A 74 -9.79 -4.93 -4.92
CA VAL A 74 -8.60 -5.68 -4.54
C VAL A 74 -7.46 -4.70 -4.25
N LEU A 75 -6.87 -4.78 -3.06
CA LEU A 75 -5.67 -4.05 -2.68
C LEU A 75 -4.48 -5.02 -2.68
N LEU A 76 -3.58 -4.84 -3.63
CA LEU A 76 -2.28 -5.52 -3.62
C LEU A 76 -1.42 -4.85 -2.56
N ASP A 77 -1.33 -5.49 -1.40
CA ASP A 77 -0.47 -5.06 -0.31
C ASP A 77 1.02 -5.32 -0.63
N ASP A 78 1.89 -5.05 0.33
CA ASP A 78 3.34 -5.11 0.22
C ASP A 78 3.85 -6.44 -0.41
N GLY A 79 4.96 -6.36 -1.13
CA GLY A 79 5.56 -7.46 -1.90
C GLY A 79 5.44 -7.34 -3.42
N TRP A 80 4.74 -6.35 -3.97
CA TRP A 80 4.67 -6.10 -5.43
C TRP A 80 5.76 -5.16 -5.96
N GLN A 81 6.41 -4.38 -5.08
CA GLN A 81 7.45 -3.40 -5.43
C GLN A 81 8.82 -4.08 -5.63
N SER A 82 9.70 -3.44 -6.41
CA SER A 82 11.12 -3.80 -6.48
C SER A 82 11.89 -3.06 -5.38
N ILE A 83 12.46 -3.81 -4.43
CA ILE A 83 13.15 -3.28 -3.25
C ILE A 83 14.53 -3.92 -3.09
N SER A 84 15.42 -3.34 -2.27
CA SER A 84 16.66 -4.02 -1.84
C SER A 84 17.27 -3.41 -0.57
N HIS A 85 18.21 -4.14 0.06
CA HIS A 85 19.04 -3.60 1.15
C HIS A 85 20.23 -2.80 0.64
N ASP A 86 20.76 -1.91 1.49
CA ASP A 86 21.96 -1.10 1.21
C ASP A 86 23.21 -1.92 0.85
N SER A 87 23.29 -3.15 1.36
CA SER A 87 24.34 -4.12 1.01
C SER A 87 24.17 -4.79 -0.34
N ASP A 88 22.95 -4.82 -0.90
CA ASP A 88 22.67 -5.55 -2.13
C ASP A 88 23.09 -4.76 -3.37
N PRO A 89 23.50 -5.43 -4.46
CA PRO A 89 23.70 -4.77 -5.74
C PRO A 89 22.41 -4.10 -6.22
N ILE A 90 22.49 -2.86 -6.74
CA ILE A 90 21.33 -2.12 -7.26
C ILE A 90 20.64 -2.80 -8.47
N THR A 91 21.28 -3.81 -9.05
CA THR A 91 20.76 -4.61 -10.16
C THR A 91 19.92 -5.79 -9.71
N GLN A 92 19.88 -6.08 -8.41
CA GLN A 92 19.20 -7.25 -7.84
C GLN A 92 18.01 -6.82 -6.97
N GLU A 93 16.86 -7.44 -7.21
CA GLU A 93 15.67 -7.25 -6.37
C GLU A 93 15.80 -8.14 -5.11
N GLY A 94 15.70 -7.53 -3.93
CA GLY A 94 15.77 -8.15 -2.60
C GLY A 94 14.50 -8.90 -2.24
N MET A 95 14.19 -9.93 -3.02
CA MET A 95 12.88 -10.61 -3.04
C MET A 95 12.76 -11.80 -2.08
N ASN A 96 13.85 -12.18 -1.42
CA ASN A 96 13.90 -13.30 -0.47
C ASN A 96 13.55 -12.88 0.97
N GLN A 97 13.16 -11.63 1.19
CA GLN A 97 12.74 -11.12 2.49
C GLN A 97 11.33 -11.63 2.78
N ALA A 98 11.19 -12.91 3.14
CA ALA A 98 9.90 -13.52 3.46
C ALA A 98 9.55 -13.41 4.96
N VAL A 99 10.47 -12.89 5.77
CA VAL A 99 10.31 -12.76 7.22
C VAL A 99 9.90 -11.33 7.57
N ALA A 100 8.82 -11.21 8.33
CA ALA A 100 8.36 -9.92 8.84
C ALA A 100 9.47 -9.22 9.66
N GLY A 101 9.78 -7.99 9.27
CA GLY A 101 10.81 -7.16 9.88
C GLY A 101 12.08 -7.01 9.04
N GLU A 102 12.39 -7.97 8.18
CA GLU A 102 13.58 -7.89 7.30
C GLU A 102 13.38 -6.95 6.13
N GLN A 103 12.13 -6.68 5.73
CA GLN A 103 11.82 -5.74 4.66
C GLN A 103 11.91 -4.27 5.08
N MET A 104 11.77 -3.97 6.38
CA MET A 104 11.70 -2.59 6.86
C MET A 104 12.96 -1.75 6.54
N PRO A 105 14.18 -2.31 6.61
CA PRO A 105 15.40 -1.65 6.14
C PRO A 105 15.53 -1.52 4.61
N CYS A 106 14.71 -2.21 3.82
CA CYS A 106 14.85 -2.15 2.37
C CYS A 106 14.41 -0.78 1.83
N ARG A 107 14.95 -0.42 0.66
CA ARG A 107 14.63 0.83 -0.04
C ARG A 107 14.08 0.53 -1.43
N LEU A 108 13.27 1.45 -1.93
CA LEU A 108 12.69 1.36 -3.27
C LEU A 108 13.80 1.42 -4.33
N LEU A 109 13.78 0.46 -5.25
CA LEU A 109 14.66 0.45 -6.44
C LEU A 109 13.97 1.03 -7.67
N LYS A 110 12.66 0.84 -7.83
CA LYS A 110 11.89 1.27 -9.01
C LYS A 110 10.44 1.51 -8.63
N PHE A 111 9.79 2.49 -9.26
CA PHE A 111 8.34 2.71 -9.15
C PHE A 111 7.51 1.67 -9.92
N HIS A 112 8.13 0.91 -10.81
CA HIS A 112 7.50 -0.16 -11.55
C HIS A 112 7.41 -1.43 -10.68
N GLU A 113 6.48 -2.30 -11.04
CA GLU A 113 6.29 -3.59 -10.38
C GLU A 113 7.51 -4.51 -10.54
N ASN A 114 7.67 -5.42 -9.56
CA ASN A 114 8.69 -6.45 -9.63
C ASN A 114 8.35 -7.55 -10.65
N TYR A 115 9.31 -8.47 -10.84
CA TYR A 115 9.20 -9.54 -11.84
C TYR A 115 7.91 -10.38 -11.73
N LYS A 116 7.36 -10.56 -10.52
CA LYS A 116 6.15 -11.39 -10.29
C LYS A 116 4.96 -10.88 -11.10
N PHE A 117 4.82 -9.56 -11.20
CA PHE A 117 3.72 -8.92 -11.93
C PHE A 117 4.15 -8.48 -13.33
N ARG A 118 5.39 -8.02 -13.51
CA ARG A 118 5.93 -7.63 -14.82
C ARG A 118 5.93 -8.78 -15.81
N ASP A 119 6.25 -9.98 -15.34
CA ASP A 119 6.39 -11.16 -16.19
C ASP A 119 5.08 -11.96 -16.30
N TYR A 120 3.99 -11.47 -15.68
CA TYR A 120 2.66 -12.04 -15.85
C TYR A 120 2.28 -12.09 -17.33
N VAL A 121 1.69 -13.20 -17.76
CA VAL A 121 1.15 -13.38 -19.11
C VAL A 121 -0.31 -13.79 -18.98
N SER A 122 -1.18 -13.01 -19.63
CA SER A 122 -2.61 -13.33 -19.66
C SER A 122 -2.85 -14.67 -20.32
N SER A 123 -3.76 -15.46 -19.76
CA SER A 123 -4.17 -16.75 -20.34
C SER A 123 -5.06 -16.57 -21.59
N LYS A 124 -5.57 -15.36 -21.83
CA LYS A 124 -6.42 -15.04 -22.99
C LYS A 124 -5.60 -15.07 -24.28
N LYS A 125 -5.96 -16.00 -25.17
CA LYS A 125 -5.27 -16.27 -26.45
C LYS A 125 -5.20 -15.09 -27.43
N CYS A 126 -6.03 -14.07 -27.25
CA CYS A 126 -6.24 -13.06 -28.29
C CYS A 126 -5.16 -11.98 -28.36
N ASP A 127 -4.47 -11.65 -27.27
CA ASP A 127 -3.71 -10.39 -27.26
C ASP A 127 -2.25 -10.47 -26.80
N ASN A 128 -1.71 -11.63 -26.44
CA ASN A 128 -0.33 -11.77 -25.90
C ASN A 128 0.00 -10.72 -24.81
N LEU A 129 -1.00 -10.28 -24.05
CA LEU A 129 -0.88 -9.17 -23.11
C LEU A 129 -0.12 -9.63 -21.86
N LYS A 130 0.80 -8.78 -21.40
CA LYS A 130 1.73 -9.08 -20.30
C LYS A 130 1.75 -7.95 -19.26
N GLY A 131 2.35 -8.24 -18.11
CA GLY A 131 2.60 -7.27 -17.05
C GLY A 131 1.40 -7.02 -16.13
N MET A 132 1.59 -6.09 -15.18
CA MET A 132 0.57 -5.70 -14.20
C MET A 132 -0.74 -5.24 -14.87
N GLY A 133 -0.65 -4.54 -16.00
CA GLY A 133 -1.84 -4.09 -16.75
C GLY A 133 -2.67 -5.25 -17.31
N ALA A 134 -2.04 -6.32 -17.79
CA ALA A 134 -2.74 -7.51 -18.24
C ALA A 134 -3.40 -8.24 -17.07
N PHE A 135 -2.69 -8.36 -15.96
CA PHE A 135 -3.22 -8.94 -14.73
C PHE A 135 -4.45 -8.19 -14.20
N VAL A 136 -4.39 -6.86 -14.11
CA VAL A 136 -5.53 -6.03 -13.68
C VAL A 136 -6.71 -6.22 -14.62
N ARG A 137 -6.50 -6.23 -15.95
CA ARG A 137 -7.59 -6.46 -16.91
C ARG A 137 -8.26 -7.81 -16.68
N ASP A 138 -7.49 -8.87 -16.48
CA ASP A 138 -8.04 -10.21 -16.27
C ASP A 138 -8.86 -10.28 -14.96
N LEU A 139 -8.39 -9.64 -13.87
CA LEU A 139 -9.19 -9.49 -12.63
C LEU A 139 -10.53 -8.79 -12.87
N LYS A 140 -10.53 -7.70 -13.63
CA LYS A 140 -11.74 -6.91 -13.90
C LYS A 140 -12.72 -7.64 -14.81
N GLU A 141 -12.24 -8.23 -15.89
CA GLU A 141 -13.08 -8.86 -16.91
C GLU A 141 -13.56 -10.25 -16.51
N GLU A 142 -12.75 -11.04 -15.79
CA GLU A 142 -13.09 -12.43 -15.46
C GLU A 142 -13.76 -12.57 -14.09
N LEU A 143 -13.39 -11.71 -13.13
CA LEU A 143 -13.82 -11.84 -11.73
C LEU A 143 -14.63 -10.63 -11.25
N SER A 144 -15.01 -9.72 -12.15
CA SER A 144 -15.87 -8.57 -11.87
C SER A 144 -15.36 -7.65 -10.75
N VAL A 145 -14.03 -7.53 -10.60
CA VAL A 145 -13.41 -6.56 -9.70
C VAL A 145 -13.54 -5.16 -10.31
N ASP A 146 -14.06 -4.18 -9.58
CA ASP A 146 -14.22 -2.82 -10.11
C ASP A 146 -12.90 -2.02 -9.98
N TYR A 147 -12.24 -2.17 -8.84
CA TYR A 147 -11.08 -1.38 -8.43
C TYR A 147 -9.91 -2.27 -8.03
N VAL A 148 -8.72 -1.93 -8.55
CA VAL A 148 -7.46 -2.57 -8.13
C VAL A 148 -6.51 -1.47 -7.70
N TYR A 149 -6.03 -1.57 -6.46
CA TYR A 149 -5.15 -0.60 -5.81
C TYR A 149 -3.87 -1.32 -5.38
N VAL A 150 -2.82 -0.54 -5.11
CA VAL A 150 -1.57 -1.04 -4.57
C VAL A 150 -1.24 -0.29 -3.28
N TRP A 151 -0.67 -0.98 -2.30
CA TRP A 151 -0.01 -0.35 -1.16
C TRP A 151 1.31 0.26 -1.61
N HIS A 152 1.61 1.48 -1.20
CA HIS A 152 2.89 2.12 -1.51
C HIS A 152 3.25 3.11 -0.39
N ALA A 153 4.45 2.96 0.19
CA ALA A 153 4.91 3.89 1.21
C ALA A 153 5.15 5.30 0.62
N LEU A 154 4.81 6.35 1.39
CA LEU A 154 4.90 7.73 0.90
C LEU A 154 6.33 8.12 0.49
N CYS A 155 7.34 7.65 1.23
CA CYS A 155 8.75 7.98 1.00
C CYS A 155 9.46 7.03 0.02
N GLY A 156 8.73 6.13 -0.66
CA GLY A 156 9.31 5.09 -1.52
C GLY A 156 8.92 3.70 -1.02
N TYR A 157 9.81 3.07 -0.26
CA TYR A 157 9.53 1.87 0.54
C TYR A 157 9.67 2.19 2.03
N TRP A 158 9.65 1.19 2.92
CA TRP A 158 9.82 1.39 4.37
C TRP A 158 11.07 2.21 4.71
N GLY A 159 12.23 1.86 4.13
CA GLY A 159 13.47 2.64 4.22
C GLY A 159 13.57 3.81 3.23
N GLY A 160 12.51 4.17 2.52
CA GLY A 160 12.54 5.26 1.54
C GLY A 160 13.10 4.87 0.17
N VAL A 161 13.81 5.79 -0.50
CA VAL A 161 14.38 5.62 -1.85
C VAL A 161 15.84 5.17 -1.79
N ARG A 162 16.25 4.27 -2.68
CA ARG A 162 17.64 3.84 -2.78
C ARG A 162 18.48 4.89 -3.53
N SER A 163 19.56 5.36 -2.90
CA SER A 163 20.55 6.23 -3.52
C SER A 163 21.29 5.55 -4.69
N ASN A 164 21.75 6.37 -5.64
CA ASN A 164 22.58 5.96 -6.78
C ASN A 164 21.92 4.93 -7.73
N VAL A 165 20.59 4.93 -7.82
CA VAL A 165 19.85 4.08 -8.76
C VAL A 165 19.43 4.89 -9.99
N PRO A 166 19.85 4.51 -11.21
CA PRO A 166 19.41 5.19 -12.42
C PRO A 166 17.88 5.20 -12.55
N GLY A 167 17.31 6.39 -12.80
CA GLY A 167 15.87 6.57 -12.96
C GLY A 167 15.10 6.84 -11.67
N LEU A 168 15.75 6.80 -10.51
CA LEU A 168 15.21 7.34 -9.27
C LEU A 168 15.73 8.76 -9.04
N PRO A 169 14.99 9.59 -8.28
CA PRO A 169 15.51 10.86 -7.79
C PRO A 169 16.76 10.65 -6.93
N GLU A 170 17.66 11.66 -6.94
CA GLU A 170 18.75 11.70 -5.96
C GLU A 170 18.17 11.65 -4.56
N SER A 171 18.78 10.83 -3.70
CA SER A 171 18.30 10.63 -2.34
C SER A 171 19.47 10.48 -1.39
N VAL A 172 19.27 10.96 -0.16
CA VAL A 172 20.24 10.88 0.94
C VAL A 172 19.58 10.15 2.10
N VAL A 173 20.33 9.24 2.72
CA VAL A 173 19.87 8.56 3.94
C VAL A 173 19.94 9.53 5.11
N VAL A 174 18.79 9.78 5.75
CA VAL A 174 18.64 10.68 6.88
C VAL A 174 18.19 9.88 8.11
N GLU A 175 18.80 10.18 9.25
CA GLU A 175 18.39 9.62 10.54
C GLU A 175 17.06 10.27 11.00
N PRO A 176 16.00 9.48 11.22
CA PRO A 176 14.71 10.01 11.64
C PRO A 176 14.77 10.44 13.12
N LYS A 177 14.19 11.61 13.42
CA LYS A 177 14.09 12.12 14.78
C LYS A 177 12.73 11.79 15.39
N LEU A 178 12.72 10.89 16.37
CA LEU A 178 11.50 10.57 17.13
C LEU A 178 10.97 11.80 17.88
N SER A 179 9.66 12.01 17.78
CA SER A 179 8.97 13.05 18.56
C SER A 179 8.96 12.68 20.06
N PRO A 180 8.87 13.66 20.99
CA PRO A 180 8.83 13.37 22.42
C PRO A 180 7.71 12.40 22.82
N GLY A 181 6.54 12.48 22.17
CA GLY A 181 5.42 11.58 22.44
C GLY A 181 5.69 10.15 21.99
N LEU A 182 6.30 9.97 20.81
CA LEU A 182 6.62 8.65 20.30
C LEU A 182 7.72 7.96 21.12
N LYS A 183 8.66 8.71 21.70
CA LYS A 183 9.68 8.16 22.62
C LYS A 183 9.09 7.56 23.91
N LEU A 184 7.83 7.87 24.22
CA LEU A 184 7.15 7.41 25.42
C LEU A 184 6.18 6.24 25.13
N THR A 185 6.11 5.76 23.88
CA THR A 185 5.32 4.57 23.52
C THR A 185 6.14 3.29 23.69
N MET A 186 5.47 2.14 23.55
CA MET A 186 6.16 0.85 23.51
C MET A 186 7.12 0.76 22.32
N GLU A 187 8.13 -0.11 22.44
CA GLU A 187 8.99 -0.50 21.32
C GLU A 187 8.12 -1.06 20.19
N ASP A 188 8.42 -0.63 18.97
CA ASP A 188 7.74 -1.04 17.76
C ASP A 188 8.79 -1.39 16.73
N LEU A 189 8.76 -2.65 16.28
CA LEU A 189 9.79 -3.19 15.39
C LEU A 189 9.95 -2.36 14.11
N ALA A 190 8.86 -1.79 13.57
CA ALA A 190 8.95 -0.95 12.38
C ALA A 190 9.64 0.38 12.66
N VAL A 191 9.25 1.05 13.75
CA VAL A 191 9.88 2.28 14.19
C VAL A 191 11.37 2.06 14.47
N ASP A 192 11.70 1.03 15.24
CA ASP A 192 13.08 0.75 15.65
C ASP A 192 13.97 0.44 14.45
N LYS A 193 13.50 -0.38 13.51
CA LYS A 193 14.24 -0.66 12.26
C LYS A 193 14.45 0.59 11.43
N ILE A 194 13.45 1.46 11.32
CA ILE A 194 13.55 2.71 10.55
C ILE A 194 14.53 3.69 11.21
N VAL A 195 14.53 3.77 12.55
CA VAL A 195 15.49 4.58 13.31
C VAL A 195 16.92 4.09 13.12
N ASP A 196 17.13 2.77 13.23
CA ASP A 196 18.47 2.17 13.11
C ASP A 196 19.07 2.31 11.70
N THR A 197 18.21 2.31 10.67
CA THR A 197 18.64 2.20 9.25
C THR A 197 18.52 3.50 8.47
N GLY A 198 17.80 4.49 9.00
CA GLY A 198 17.54 5.75 8.34
C GLY A 198 16.58 5.65 7.16
N VAL A 199 16.10 6.80 6.68
CA VAL A 199 15.18 6.90 5.53
C VAL A 199 15.88 7.59 4.37
N GLY A 200 15.83 6.99 3.18
CA GLY A 200 16.32 7.59 1.95
C GLY A 200 15.32 8.62 1.45
N LEU A 201 15.62 9.90 1.65
CA LEU A 201 14.76 11.03 1.31
C LEU A 201 15.27 11.79 0.09
N VAL A 202 14.33 12.34 -0.67
CA VAL A 202 14.54 13.18 -1.86
C VAL A 202 14.45 14.66 -1.49
#